data_AF-A0A0F9GS24-F1
#
_entry.id   AF-A0A0F9GS24-F1
#
_cell.length_a   1.000
_cell.length_b   1.000
_cell.length_c   1.000
_cell.angle_alpha   90.00
_cell.angle_beta   90.00
_cell.angle_gamma   90.00
#
_symmetry.space_group_name_H-M   'P 1'
#
loop_
_entity.id
_entity.type
_entity.pdbx_description
1 polymer ?
#
loop_
_entity_poly.entity_id
_entity_poly.type
_entity_poly.pdbx_seq_one_letter_code
_entity_poly.pdbx_strand_id
1 'polypeptide(L)'
;MSKLLNKVLDIPQESVGNKISIEQAQSLILSKNKKVAFFAGAGFSKAYKEDYPLGFNLFSVDDFHTLKANFNFYTIANDLGIKAPCSESGPEFSKDCYRFFSQIKYHLDIYKRYPSLMPSFLDYSGIHFLEEEIRKFIKNRFVDLVGEDELQLNCNTGSNLTFFFESIVELKDFTFITTNYDYVIEKLLYHSKPGIKINRGITSKKCFDEVNTGRATISLFKINGGFDIHQDHKGRYCVDYFSEEVPNIILPSEEQNYDDKYFRTIFLKSAEKLRQAELVMQETTTS
;
A
#
# COMPACT_ATOMS: atom_id res chain seq x y z
N MET A 1 -6.14 13.69 15.86
CA MET A 1 -6.04 12.22 15.83
C MET A 1 -4.91 11.61 16.68
N SER A 2 -3.90 12.36 17.16
CA SER A 2 -2.86 11.75 18.03
C SER A 2 -3.41 11.17 19.35
N LYS A 3 -4.53 11.71 19.87
CA LYS A 3 -5.25 11.14 21.01
C LYS A 3 -6.12 9.91 20.69
N LEU A 4 -6.48 9.67 19.42
CA LEU A 4 -7.25 8.48 19.01
C LEU A 4 -6.31 7.31 18.66
N LEU A 5 -5.15 7.58 18.06
CA LEU A 5 -4.10 6.58 17.85
C LEU A 5 -3.65 5.94 19.17
N ASN A 6 -3.47 6.77 20.21
CA ASN A 6 -3.03 6.31 21.53
C ASN A 6 -4.10 5.52 22.32
N LYS A 7 -5.38 5.55 21.90
CA LYS A 7 -6.48 4.88 22.62
C LYS A 7 -6.92 3.56 21.99
N VAL A 8 -6.55 3.31 20.72
CA VAL A 8 -6.92 2.07 19.99
C VAL A 8 -5.87 0.97 20.21
N LEU A 9 -4.71 1.30 20.77
CA LEU A 9 -3.56 0.40 20.96
C LEU A 9 -3.30 0.02 22.44
N ASP A 10 -4.27 0.18 23.34
CA ASP A 10 -4.21 -0.42 24.69
C ASP A 10 -4.41 -1.94 24.60
N ILE A 11 -3.43 -2.59 23.97
CA ILE A 11 -3.21 -4.03 24.05
C ILE A 11 -2.26 -4.20 25.25
N PRO A 12 -2.59 -5.05 26.24
CA PRO A 12 -1.62 -5.44 27.25
C PRO A 12 -0.53 -6.25 26.54
N GLN A 13 0.52 -5.57 26.09
CA GLN A 13 1.67 -6.15 25.42
C GLN A 13 2.71 -6.44 26.49
N GLU A 14 2.89 -7.69 26.87
CA GLU A 14 4.24 -8.18 27.17
C GLU A 14 5.02 -8.15 25.84
N SER A 15 5.45 -6.96 25.41
CA SER A 15 6.30 -6.80 24.24
C SER A 15 7.73 -7.20 24.62
N VAL A 16 7.99 -8.51 24.66
CA VAL A 16 9.37 -8.99 24.66
C VAL A 16 9.86 -8.84 23.22
N GLY A 17 10.51 -7.71 22.92
CA GLY A 17 11.09 -7.38 21.62
C GLY A 17 12.30 -8.26 21.28
N ASN A 18 12.10 -9.56 21.18
CA ASN A 18 13.11 -10.50 20.74
C ASN A 18 13.09 -10.57 19.21
N LYS A 19 14.17 -10.10 18.58
CA LYS A 19 14.42 -10.41 17.17
C LYS A 19 14.60 -11.92 17.04
N ILE A 20 13.79 -12.54 16.20
CA ILE A 20 13.84 -13.98 15.93
C ILE A 20 14.13 -14.22 14.46
N SER A 21 14.80 -15.33 14.13
CA SER A 21 15.01 -15.73 12.75
C SER A 21 13.70 -16.18 12.09
N ILE A 22 13.69 -16.30 10.76
CA ILE A 22 12.52 -16.79 10.00
C ILE A 22 12.15 -18.20 10.44
N GLU A 23 13.12 -19.06 10.71
CA GLU A 23 12.92 -20.45 11.16
C GLU A 23 12.31 -20.50 12.57
N GLN A 24 12.74 -19.58 13.45
CA GLN A 24 12.15 -19.43 14.78
C GLN A 24 10.71 -18.90 14.70
N ALA A 25 10.45 -17.92 13.83
CA ALA A 25 9.11 -17.40 13.59
C ALA A 25 8.18 -18.51 13.07
N GLN A 26 8.63 -19.28 12.07
CA GLN A 26 7.91 -20.43 11.53
C GLN A 26 7.59 -21.45 12.64
N SER A 27 8.58 -21.82 13.45
CA SER A 27 8.37 -22.76 14.56
C SER A 27 7.34 -22.25 15.57
N LEU A 28 7.37 -20.95 15.88
CA LEU A 28 6.41 -20.32 16.81
C LEU A 28 4.98 -20.29 16.24
N ILE A 29 4.84 -20.03 14.94
CA ILE A 29 3.56 -20.01 14.24
C ILE A 29 2.96 -21.42 14.22
N LEU A 30 3.73 -22.41 13.77
CA LEU A 30 3.27 -23.78 13.58
C LEU A 30 2.96 -24.50 14.89
N SER A 31 3.71 -24.21 15.96
CA SER A 31 3.54 -24.90 17.25
C SER A 31 2.26 -24.55 18.00
N LYS A 32 1.56 -23.45 17.66
CA LYS A 32 0.48 -22.92 18.51
C LYS A 32 -0.90 -22.79 17.87
N ASN A 33 -1.12 -23.15 16.60
CA ASN A 33 -2.40 -22.95 15.89
C ASN A 33 -3.06 -21.59 16.23
N LYS A 34 -2.24 -20.54 16.33
CA LYS A 34 -2.61 -19.22 16.81
C LYS A 34 -3.18 -18.39 15.69
N LYS A 35 -4.02 -17.42 16.05
CA LYS A 35 -4.36 -16.30 15.15
C LYS A 35 -3.15 -15.38 15.03
N VAL A 36 -2.57 -15.30 13.84
CA VAL A 36 -1.36 -14.50 13.58
C VAL A 36 -1.70 -13.28 12.74
N ALA A 37 -1.18 -12.12 13.16
CA ALA A 37 -1.14 -10.91 12.35
C ALA A 37 0.31 -10.56 12.03
N PHE A 38 0.66 -10.53 10.75
CA PHE A 38 1.97 -10.14 10.25
C PHE A 38 1.87 -8.75 9.61
N PHE A 39 2.57 -7.77 10.17
CA PHE A 39 2.69 -6.45 9.60
C PHE A 39 3.89 -6.41 8.63
N ALA A 40 3.69 -5.91 7.42
CA ALA A 40 4.69 -5.81 6.35
C ALA A 40 4.76 -4.39 5.76
N GLY A 41 5.93 -3.77 5.77
CA GLY A 41 6.23 -2.49 5.12
C GLY A 41 7.21 -2.63 3.96
N ALA A 42 7.69 -1.49 3.43
CA ALA A 42 8.47 -1.47 2.19
C ALA A 42 9.81 -2.24 2.31
N GLY A 43 10.30 -2.41 3.53
CA GLY A 43 11.47 -3.25 3.82
C GLY A 43 11.26 -4.72 3.44
N PHE A 44 10.03 -5.23 3.54
CA PHE A 44 9.69 -6.59 3.13
C PHE A 44 9.89 -6.79 1.62
N SER A 45 9.35 -5.89 0.79
CA SER A 45 9.50 -5.98 -0.66
C SER A 45 10.94 -5.76 -1.11
N LYS A 46 11.69 -4.89 -0.42
CA LYS A 46 13.13 -4.71 -0.66
C LYS A 46 13.96 -5.95 -0.31
N ALA A 47 13.58 -6.68 0.73
CA ALA A 47 14.22 -7.96 1.06
C ALA A 47 13.90 -9.07 0.04
N TYR A 48 12.76 -8.97 -0.66
CA TYR A 48 12.42 -9.85 -1.76
C TYR A 48 13.26 -9.58 -3.02
N LYS A 49 13.41 -8.31 -3.41
CA LYS A 49 14.26 -7.88 -4.53
C LYS A 49 14.86 -6.51 -4.23
N GLU A 50 16.17 -6.40 -4.31
CA GLU A 50 16.93 -5.22 -3.87
C GLU A 50 16.51 -3.91 -4.56
N ASP A 51 16.11 -4.00 -5.83
CA ASP A 51 15.67 -2.87 -6.65
C ASP A 51 14.33 -2.27 -6.21
N TYR A 52 13.57 -2.95 -5.34
CA TYR A 52 12.30 -2.43 -4.88
C TYR A 52 12.47 -1.10 -4.13
N PRO A 53 11.66 -0.09 -4.46
CA PRO A 53 11.78 1.23 -3.86
C PRO A 53 11.33 1.21 -2.41
N LEU A 54 12.06 1.94 -1.57
CA LEU A 54 11.58 2.35 -0.25
C LEU A 54 10.63 3.54 -0.39
N GLY A 55 9.82 3.79 0.65
CA GLY A 55 8.72 4.75 0.65
C GLY A 55 9.01 6.04 -0.12
N PHE A 56 10.04 6.81 0.26
CA PHE A 56 10.35 8.08 -0.39
C PHE A 56 10.83 7.96 -1.85
N ASN A 57 11.51 6.86 -2.20
CA ASN A 57 12.05 6.67 -3.54
C ASN A 57 10.91 6.52 -4.56
N LEU A 58 9.82 5.86 -4.17
CA LEU A 58 8.64 5.71 -5.04
C LEU A 58 7.93 7.05 -5.31
N PHE A 59 8.10 8.06 -4.45
CA PHE A 59 7.53 9.40 -4.63
C PHE A 59 8.58 10.43 -5.07
N SER A 60 9.70 9.98 -5.63
CA SER A 60 10.71 10.88 -6.20
C SER A 60 10.43 11.16 -7.69
N VAL A 61 11.02 12.24 -8.20
CA VAL A 61 10.89 12.66 -9.59
C VAL A 61 12.29 12.74 -10.16
N ASP A 62 12.61 12.00 -11.22
CA ASP A 62 13.98 12.04 -11.77
C ASP A 62 14.23 13.28 -12.62
N ASP A 63 13.21 13.77 -13.34
CA ASP A 63 13.31 14.94 -14.21
C ASP A 63 12.08 15.86 -14.10
N PHE A 64 12.27 16.99 -13.44
CA PHE A 64 11.24 18.03 -13.31
C PHE A 64 10.94 18.78 -14.62
N HIS A 65 11.85 18.78 -15.60
CA HIS A 65 11.59 19.39 -16.91
C HIS A 65 10.55 18.56 -17.68
N THR A 66 10.75 17.25 -17.76
CA THR A 66 9.75 16.32 -18.31
C THR A 66 8.44 16.41 -17.53
N LEU A 67 8.51 16.52 -16.20
CA LEU A 67 7.32 16.61 -15.37
C LEU A 67 6.49 17.87 -15.68
N LYS A 68 7.16 19.03 -15.84
CA LYS A 68 6.54 20.30 -16.23
C LYS A 68 5.84 20.25 -17.60
N ALA A 69 6.39 19.49 -18.54
CA ALA A 69 5.85 19.41 -19.89
C ALA A 69 4.63 18.48 -20.00
N ASN A 70 4.55 17.45 -19.15
CA ASN A 70 3.65 16.32 -19.36
C ASN A 70 2.57 16.14 -18.30
N PHE A 71 2.64 16.82 -17.15
CA PHE A 71 1.72 16.58 -16.03
C PHE A 71 1.07 17.85 -15.49
N ASN A 72 -0.26 17.83 -15.39
CA ASN A 72 -1.07 18.94 -14.91
C ASN A 72 -0.88 19.21 -13.42
N PHE A 73 -0.59 18.19 -12.61
CA PHE A 73 -0.30 18.35 -11.19
C PHE A 73 0.92 19.26 -10.94
N TYR A 74 1.85 19.36 -11.89
CA TYR A 74 2.95 20.34 -11.81
C TYR A 74 2.47 21.77 -12.00
N THR A 75 1.66 22.00 -13.04
CA THR A 75 1.10 23.31 -13.35
C THR A 75 0.30 23.82 -12.16
N ILE A 76 -0.55 22.98 -11.59
CA ILE A 76 -1.32 23.31 -10.39
C ILE A 76 -0.42 23.56 -9.19
N ALA A 77 0.64 22.77 -8.98
CA ALA A 77 1.58 23.03 -7.90
C ALA A 77 2.19 24.44 -8.02
N ASN A 78 2.60 24.84 -9.22
CA ASN A 78 3.13 26.17 -9.48
C ASN A 78 2.09 27.28 -9.22
N ASP A 79 0.85 27.11 -9.67
CA ASP A 79 -0.24 28.07 -9.45
C ASP A 79 -0.60 28.21 -7.96
N LEU A 80 -0.42 27.13 -7.18
CA LEU A 80 -0.59 27.12 -5.74
C LEU A 80 0.64 27.64 -4.96
N GLY A 81 1.71 28.02 -5.66
CA GLY A 81 2.95 28.50 -5.04
C GLY A 81 3.76 27.41 -4.32
N ILE A 82 3.51 26.14 -4.65
CA ILE A 82 4.24 24.99 -4.13
C ILE A 82 5.61 24.93 -4.82
N LYS A 83 6.67 25.02 -4.03
CA LYS A 83 8.04 25.00 -4.57
C LYS A 83 8.42 23.59 -4.97
N ALA A 84 8.83 23.43 -6.24
CA ALA A 84 9.50 22.21 -6.67
C ALA A 84 10.84 22.04 -5.93
N PRO A 85 11.29 20.79 -5.69
CA PRO A 85 12.61 20.49 -5.14
C PRO A 85 13.73 21.22 -5.90
N CYS A 86 14.67 21.82 -5.17
CA CYS A 86 15.79 22.57 -5.77
C CYS A 86 17.05 21.73 -5.95
N SER A 87 17.17 20.60 -5.26
CA SER A 87 18.26 19.66 -5.43
C SER A 87 17.99 18.76 -6.63
N GLU A 88 19.04 18.34 -7.34
CA GLU A 88 18.92 17.42 -8.50
C GLU A 88 19.28 15.97 -8.12
N SER A 89 19.83 15.74 -6.92
CA SER A 89 20.22 14.41 -6.46
C SER A 89 20.46 14.35 -4.94
N GLY A 90 20.58 13.13 -4.39
CA GLY A 90 20.96 12.86 -3.01
C GLY A 90 19.80 12.42 -2.09
N PRO A 91 20.08 12.01 -0.83
CA PRO A 91 19.07 11.48 0.09
C PRO A 91 17.96 12.47 0.46
N GLU A 92 18.28 13.76 0.47
CA GLU A 92 17.31 14.83 0.75
C GLU A 92 16.40 15.11 -0.45
N PHE A 93 16.84 14.77 -1.67
CA PHE A 93 16.04 14.97 -2.88
C PHE A 93 14.75 14.16 -2.88
N SER A 94 14.83 12.87 -2.53
CA SER A 94 13.63 12.01 -2.45
C SER A 94 12.66 12.49 -1.37
N LYS A 95 13.17 13.05 -0.27
CA LYS A 95 12.33 13.66 0.78
C LYS A 95 11.66 14.94 0.29
N ASP A 96 12.38 15.80 -0.43
CA ASP A 96 11.81 17.02 -0.99
C ASP A 96 10.76 16.71 -2.06
N CYS A 97 10.96 15.70 -2.89
CA CYS A 97 9.94 15.22 -3.82
C CYS A 97 8.70 14.70 -3.07
N TYR A 98 8.89 13.92 -2.01
CA TYR A 98 7.78 13.47 -1.16
C TYR A 98 7.00 14.65 -0.56
N ARG A 99 7.71 15.70 -0.10
CA ARG A 99 7.10 16.94 0.40
C ARG A 99 6.34 17.69 -0.70
N PHE A 100 6.87 17.75 -1.91
CA PHE A 100 6.19 18.34 -3.06
C PHE A 100 4.83 17.69 -3.32
N PHE A 101 4.77 16.34 -3.41
CA PHE A 101 3.50 15.63 -3.54
C PHE A 101 2.58 15.82 -2.32
N SER A 102 3.14 15.81 -1.11
CA SER A 102 2.38 16.00 0.14
C SER A 102 1.71 17.37 0.21
N GLN A 103 2.40 18.42 -0.25
CA GLN A 103 1.86 19.77 -0.33
C GLN A 103 0.75 19.86 -1.38
N ILE A 104 0.93 19.27 -2.57
CA ILE A 104 -0.14 19.23 -3.58
C ILE A 104 -1.38 18.58 -2.97
N LYS A 105 -1.23 17.37 -2.40
CA LYS A 105 -2.35 16.63 -1.83
C LYS A 105 -3.06 17.39 -0.71
N TYR A 106 -2.29 18.02 0.18
CA TYR A 106 -2.82 18.84 1.27
C TYR A 106 -3.72 19.97 0.75
N HIS A 107 -3.27 20.73 -0.25
CA HIS A 107 -4.08 21.78 -0.86
C HIS A 107 -5.37 21.23 -1.47
N LEU A 108 -5.26 20.15 -2.25
CA LEU A 108 -6.42 19.49 -2.86
C LEU A 108 -7.46 19.03 -1.81
N ASP A 109 -7.01 18.48 -0.69
CA ASP A 109 -7.89 18.07 0.41
C ASP A 109 -8.55 19.23 1.15
N ILE A 110 -7.79 20.31 1.38
CA ILE A 110 -8.34 21.55 1.97
C ILE A 110 -9.44 22.11 1.07
N TYR A 111 -9.26 22.12 -0.25
CA TYR A 111 -10.28 22.59 -1.17
C TYR A 111 -11.51 21.69 -1.22
N LYS A 112 -11.35 20.37 -1.12
CA LYS A 112 -12.48 19.44 -0.98
C LYS A 112 -13.28 19.68 0.30
N ARG A 113 -12.59 19.94 1.42
CA ARG A 113 -13.20 20.14 2.75
C ARG A 113 -13.81 21.53 2.91
N TYR A 114 -13.19 22.54 2.32
CA TYR A 114 -13.61 23.94 2.38
C TYR A 114 -13.70 24.53 0.97
N PRO A 115 -14.81 24.25 0.24
CA PRO A 115 -14.94 24.66 -1.17
C PRO A 115 -14.88 26.17 -1.38
N SER A 116 -15.18 26.97 -0.36
CA SER A 116 -15.04 28.44 -0.40
C SER A 116 -13.60 28.92 -0.55
N LEU A 117 -12.60 28.06 -0.28
CA LEU A 117 -11.18 28.35 -0.47
C LEU A 117 -10.66 27.91 -1.84
N MET A 118 -11.47 27.18 -2.62
CA MET A 118 -11.07 26.60 -3.89
C MET A 118 -10.83 27.71 -4.94
N PRO A 119 -9.67 27.72 -5.62
CA PRO A 119 -9.43 28.65 -6.72
C PRO A 119 -10.44 28.46 -7.84
N SER A 120 -10.79 29.54 -8.56
CA SER A 120 -11.82 29.50 -9.62
C SER A 120 -11.48 28.62 -10.83
N PHE A 121 -10.20 28.29 -11.02
CA PHE A 121 -9.73 27.41 -12.10
C PHE A 121 -9.82 25.92 -11.74
N LEU A 122 -10.22 25.60 -10.51
CA LEU A 122 -10.28 24.24 -9.99
C LEU A 122 -11.71 23.92 -9.55
N ASP A 123 -12.12 22.68 -9.78
CA ASP A 123 -13.37 22.12 -9.29
C ASP A 123 -13.14 20.70 -8.74
N TYR A 124 -14.19 20.05 -8.23
CA TYR A 124 -14.08 18.69 -7.71
C TYR A 124 -13.61 17.68 -8.76
N SER A 125 -14.02 17.84 -10.02
CA SER A 125 -13.64 16.97 -11.13
C SER A 125 -12.15 17.12 -11.45
N GLY A 126 -11.66 18.36 -11.51
CA GLY A 126 -10.26 18.70 -11.70
C GLY A 126 -9.40 18.13 -10.58
N ILE A 127 -9.81 18.28 -9.31
CA ILE A 127 -9.09 17.65 -8.19
C ILE A 127 -9.03 16.13 -8.37
N HIS A 128 -10.14 15.51 -8.76
CA HIS A 128 -10.18 14.06 -8.99
C HIS A 128 -9.20 13.64 -10.09
N PHE A 129 -9.20 14.30 -11.25
CA PHE A 129 -8.28 14.00 -12.35
C PHE A 129 -6.82 14.23 -11.97
N LEU A 130 -6.51 15.27 -11.19
CA LEU A 130 -5.16 15.52 -10.69
C LEU A 130 -4.69 14.40 -9.75
N GLU A 131 -5.54 13.94 -8.84
CA GLU A 131 -5.22 12.79 -7.99
C GLU A 131 -5.02 11.52 -8.81
N GLU A 132 -5.84 11.27 -9.83
CA GLU A 132 -5.64 10.14 -10.74
C GLU A 132 -4.34 10.20 -11.53
N GLU A 133 -3.98 11.39 -12.02
CA GLU A 133 -2.72 11.64 -12.73
C GLU A 133 -1.52 11.34 -11.84
N ILE A 134 -1.54 11.79 -10.57
CA ILE A 134 -0.48 11.50 -9.59
C ILE A 134 -0.40 9.99 -9.31
N ARG A 135 -1.53 9.30 -9.10
CA ARG A 135 -1.54 7.85 -8.85
C ARG A 135 -0.99 7.05 -10.04
N LYS A 136 -1.32 7.44 -11.27
CA LYS A 136 -0.75 6.88 -12.50
C LYS A 136 0.76 7.11 -12.58
N PHE A 137 1.20 8.34 -12.31
CA PHE A 137 2.63 8.67 -12.26
C PHE A 137 3.39 7.76 -11.30
N ILE A 138 2.88 7.55 -10.09
CA ILE A 138 3.51 6.68 -9.09
C ILE A 138 3.57 5.21 -9.55
N LYS A 139 2.50 4.68 -10.17
CA LYS A 139 2.49 3.31 -10.72
C LYS A 139 3.53 3.17 -11.84
N ASN A 140 3.58 4.12 -12.76
CA ASN A 140 4.53 4.09 -13.87
C ASN A 140 5.97 4.17 -13.35
N ARG A 141 6.24 5.03 -12.37
CA ARG A 141 7.54 5.08 -11.71
C ARG A 141 7.94 3.75 -11.08
N PHE A 142 7.01 3.04 -10.43
CA PHE A 142 7.29 1.70 -9.92
C PHE A 142 7.73 0.76 -11.06
N VAL A 143 7.00 0.77 -12.18
CA VAL A 143 7.35 -0.02 -13.37
C VAL A 143 8.73 0.35 -13.92
N ASP A 144 9.06 1.64 -14.00
CA ASP A 144 10.35 2.12 -14.48
C ASP A 144 11.52 1.64 -13.60
N LEU A 145 11.28 1.52 -12.28
CA LEU A 145 12.29 1.10 -11.31
C LEU A 145 12.51 -0.41 -11.27
N VAL A 146 11.44 -1.21 -11.37
CA VAL A 146 11.52 -2.66 -11.09
C VAL A 146 11.15 -3.57 -12.26
N GLY A 147 10.58 -3.01 -13.34
CA GLY A 147 10.07 -3.71 -14.52
C GLY A 147 8.57 -4.02 -14.48
N GLU A 148 7.94 -4.09 -15.64
CA GLU A 148 6.48 -4.34 -15.78
C GLU A 148 6.06 -5.74 -15.29
N ASP A 149 6.94 -6.73 -15.43
CA ASP A 149 6.74 -8.09 -14.91
C ASP A 149 6.52 -8.11 -13.39
N GLU A 150 6.93 -7.06 -12.68
CA GLU A 150 6.69 -6.96 -11.25
C GLU A 150 5.22 -6.68 -10.89
N LEU A 151 4.40 -6.29 -11.86
CA LEU A 151 2.94 -6.18 -11.76
C LEU A 151 2.21 -7.45 -12.24
N GLN A 152 2.89 -8.59 -12.31
CA GLN A 152 2.28 -9.88 -12.65
C GLN A 152 2.41 -10.87 -11.49
N LEU A 153 1.39 -11.70 -11.25
CA LEU A 153 1.45 -12.73 -10.19
C LEU A 153 2.40 -13.90 -10.54
N ASN A 154 2.61 -14.16 -11.83
CA ASN A 154 3.35 -15.31 -12.33
C ASN A 154 4.82 -14.96 -12.58
N CYS A 155 5.57 -14.58 -11.54
CA CYS A 155 7.02 -14.39 -11.63
C CYS A 155 7.76 -15.45 -10.81
N ASN A 156 8.95 -15.85 -11.27
CA ASN A 156 9.79 -16.81 -10.54
C ASN A 156 10.27 -16.20 -9.21
N THR A 157 9.81 -16.74 -8.08
CA THR A 157 10.21 -16.32 -6.74
C THR A 157 11.40 -17.19 -6.25
N GLY A 158 12.63 -16.72 -6.44
CA GLY A 158 13.86 -17.42 -5.99
C GLY A 158 14.28 -17.11 -4.54
N SER A 159 13.38 -16.60 -3.70
CA SER A 159 13.73 -16.03 -2.39
C SER A 159 13.63 -17.03 -1.24
N ASN A 160 14.44 -16.85 -0.19
CA ASN A 160 14.31 -17.60 1.08
C ASN A 160 12.94 -17.41 1.76
N LEU A 161 12.17 -16.38 1.38
CA LEU A 161 10.81 -16.17 1.85
C LEU A 161 9.84 -17.24 1.34
N THR A 162 10.15 -17.92 0.22
CA THR A 162 9.27 -18.93 -0.37
C THR A 162 8.97 -20.05 0.62
N PHE A 163 9.99 -20.59 1.30
CA PHE A 163 9.80 -21.65 2.32
C PHE A 163 8.94 -21.20 3.50
N PHE A 164 9.08 -19.94 3.93
CA PHE A 164 8.22 -19.39 4.97
C PHE A 164 6.75 -19.36 4.51
N PHE A 165 6.49 -18.90 3.28
CA PHE A 165 5.13 -18.85 2.73
C PHE A 165 4.52 -20.25 2.54
N GLU A 166 5.28 -21.21 2.01
CA GLU A 166 4.86 -22.62 1.90
C GLU A 166 4.45 -23.22 3.26
N SER A 167 5.09 -22.80 4.35
CA SER A 167 4.76 -23.28 5.68
C SER A 167 3.47 -22.70 6.26
N ILE A 168 3.07 -21.50 5.82
CA ILE A 168 1.91 -20.78 6.37
C ILE A 168 0.67 -20.87 5.50
N VAL A 169 0.76 -21.31 4.24
CA VAL A 169 -0.39 -21.29 3.31
C VAL A 169 -1.57 -22.18 3.74
N GLU A 170 -1.30 -23.20 4.56
CA GLU A 170 -2.33 -24.10 5.12
C GLU A 170 -2.88 -23.62 6.46
N LEU A 171 -2.30 -22.58 7.06
CA LEU A 171 -2.76 -22.06 8.33
C LEU A 171 -4.10 -21.35 8.19
N LYS A 172 -4.94 -21.55 9.20
CA LYS A 172 -6.18 -20.81 9.35
C LYS A 172 -5.91 -19.53 10.12
N ASP A 173 -6.61 -18.46 9.75
CA ASP A 173 -6.58 -17.17 10.45
C ASP A 173 -5.19 -16.49 10.47
N PHE A 174 -4.39 -16.70 9.42
CA PHE A 174 -3.18 -15.91 9.18
C PHE A 174 -3.54 -14.61 8.44
N THR A 175 -3.15 -13.47 8.98
CA THR A 175 -3.46 -12.16 8.39
C THR A 175 -2.18 -11.39 8.10
N PHE A 176 -2.00 -10.97 6.85
CA PHE A 176 -1.04 -9.95 6.47
C PHE A 176 -1.70 -8.57 6.49
N ILE A 177 -1.03 -7.59 7.09
CA ILE A 177 -1.40 -6.17 7.04
C ILE A 177 -0.19 -5.43 6.47
N THR A 178 -0.38 -4.70 5.37
CA THR A 178 0.75 -4.06 4.69
C THR A 178 0.47 -2.64 4.24
N THR A 179 1.53 -1.84 4.23
CA THR A 179 1.55 -0.49 3.62
C THR A 179 2.04 -0.51 2.17
N ASN A 180 2.41 -1.68 1.64
CA ASN A 180 3.02 -1.81 0.32
C ASN A 180 1.96 -1.81 -0.78
N TYR A 181 2.30 -1.18 -1.90
CA TYR A 181 1.43 -1.13 -3.07
C TYR A 181 1.64 -2.32 -4.02
N ASP A 182 2.85 -2.88 -4.02
CA ASP A 182 3.31 -3.96 -4.90
C ASP A 182 2.66 -5.32 -4.63
N TYR A 183 3.01 -6.34 -5.42
CA TYR A 183 2.38 -7.67 -5.40
C TYR A 183 3.23 -8.74 -4.71
N VAL A 184 4.26 -8.38 -3.94
CA VAL A 184 5.22 -9.37 -3.43
C VAL A 184 4.57 -10.42 -2.54
N ILE A 185 3.70 -10.02 -1.62
CA ILE A 185 3.02 -10.97 -0.71
C ILE A 185 2.10 -11.88 -1.52
N GLU A 186 1.37 -11.33 -2.49
CA GLU A 186 0.51 -12.09 -3.39
C GLU A 186 1.31 -13.11 -4.19
N LYS A 187 2.42 -12.70 -4.81
CA LYS A 187 3.33 -13.58 -5.57
C LYS A 187 3.80 -14.75 -4.74
N LEU A 188 4.30 -14.48 -3.52
CA LEU A 188 4.79 -15.52 -2.62
C LEU A 188 3.66 -16.49 -2.20
N LEU A 189 2.45 -15.98 -1.95
CA LEU A 189 1.27 -16.82 -1.64
C LEU A 189 0.84 -17.66 -2.84
N TYR A 190 0.75 -17.07 -4.03
CA TYR A 190 0.35 -17.78 -5.25
C TYR A 190 1.38 -18.83 -5.68
N HIS A 191 2.67 -18.53 -5.52
CA HIS A 191 3.74 -19.50 -5.75
C HIS A 191 3.64 -20.67 -4.78
N SER A 192 3.46 -20.39 -3.49
CA SER A 192 3.37 -21.41 -2.45
C SER A 192 2.13 -22.29 -2.55
N LYS A 193 1.00 -21.73 -3.04
CA LYS A 193 -0.24 -22.46 -3.27
C LYS A 193 -1.00 -21.86 -4.45
N PRO A 194 -0.81 -22.37 -5.67
CA PRO A 194 -1.56 -21.90 -6.84
C PRO A 194 -3.07 -22.00 -6.62
N GLY A 195 -3.79 -20.93 -6.96
CA GLY A 195 -5.24 -20.84 -6.73
C GLY A 195 -5.66 -20.56 -5.28
N ILE A 196 -4.72 -20.19 -4.39
CA ILE A 196 -5.05 -19.76 -3.03
C ILE A 196 -6.06 -18.60 -3.04
N LYS A 197 -7.09 -18.73 -2.21
CA LYS A 197 -8.08 -17.68 -2.00
C LYS A 197 -7.62 -16.78 -0.86
N ILE A 198 -7.44 -15.50 -1.18
CA ILE A 198 -7.00 -14.49 -0.22
C ILE A 198 -8.19 -13.59 0.13
N ASN A 199 -8.48 -13.44 1.42
CA ASN A 199 -9.44 -12.45 1.88
C ASN A 199 -8.80 -11.06 1.83
N ARG A 200 -9.15 -10.28 0.80
CA ARG A 200 -8.64 -8.93 0.57
C ARG A 200 -9.37 -7.84 1.36
N GLY A 201 -10.40 -8.21 2.13
CA GLY A 201 -11.28 -7.26 2.80
C GLY A 201 -12.26 -6.54 1.85
N ILE A 202 -12.13 -6.73 0.54
CA ILE A 202 -13.07 -6.33 -0.50
C ILE A 202 -13.29 -7.50 -1.47
N THR A 203 -14.42 -7.49 -2.18
CA THR A 203 -14.73 -8.52 -3.18
C THR A 203 -14.04 -8.18 -4.50
N SER A 204 -13.30 -9.13 -5.08
CA SER A 204 -12.77 -8.94 -6.44
C SER A 204 -13.90 -9.05 -7.48
N LYS A 205 -13.76 -8.35 -8.61
CA LYS A 205 -14.76 -8.37 -9.68
C LYS A 205 -14.98 -9.79 -10.21
N LYS A 206 -13.88 -10.51 -10.47
CA LYS A 206 -13.88 -11.93 -10.89
C LYS A 206 -14.50 -12.86 -9.83
N CYS A 207 -14.23 -12.63 -8.53
CA CYS A 207 -14.81 -13.46 -7.45
C CYS A 207 -16.25 -13.11 -7.09
N PHE A 208 -16.80 -11.98 -7.57
CA PHE A 208 -18.24 -11.75 -7.46
C PHE A 208 -19.01 -12.68 -8.39
N ASP A 209 -18.50 -12.90 -9.60
CA ASP A 209 -19.12 -13.83 -10.56
C ASP A 209 -18.92 -15.29 -10.11
N GLU A 210 -17.80 -15.57 -9.45
CA GLU A 210 -17.54 -16.83 -8.75
C GLU A 210 -17.89 -16.73 -7.27
N VAL A 211 -19.17 -16.47 -6.89
CA VAL A 211 -19.59 -16.50 -5.47
C VAL A 211 -19.30 -17.89 -4.89
N ASN A 212 -18.09 -18.04 -4.40
CA ASN A 212 -17.52 -19.31 -4.01
C ASN A 212 -17.24 -19.17 -2.53
N THR A 213 -18.19 -19.69 -1.74
CA THR A 213 -18.29 -19.72 -0.26
C THR A 213 -17.09 -20.36 0.46
N GLY A 214 -16.04 -20.73 -0.27
CA GLY A 214 -14.77 -21.19 0.29
C GLY A 214 -14.14 -20.07 1.12
N ARG A 215 -14.19 -20.23 2.45
CA ARG A 215 -13.58 -19.31 3.41
C ARG A 215 -12.08 -19.24 3.13
N ALA A 216 -11.62 -18.12 2.58
CA ALA A 216 -10.20 -17.82 2.49
C ALA A 216 -9.55 -18.00 3.88
N THR A 217 -8.51 -18.82 3.96
CA THR A 217 -7.80 -19.11 5.21
C THR A 217 -6.82 -18.00 5.58
N ILE A 218 -6.37 -17.24 4.58
CA ILE A 218 -5.42 -16.14 4.72
C ILE A 218 -6.11 -14.84 4.35
N SER A 219 -5.86 -13.81 5.16
CA SER A 219 -6.27 -12.43 4.87
C SER A 219 -5.06 -11.59 4.50
N LEU A 220 -5.21 -10.66 3.55
CA LEU A 220 -4.19 -9.68 3.17
C LEU A 220 -4.84 -8.32 3.00
N PHE A 221 -4.48 -7.38 3.87
CA PHE A 221 -5.06 -6.05 3.94
C PHE A 221 -3.99 -5.00 3.62
N LYS A 222 -4.16 -4.31 2.49
CA LYS A 222 -3.30 -3.19 2.08
C LYS A 222 -3.87 -1.87 2.59
N ILE A 223 -3.40 -1.38 3.74
CA ILE A 223 -3.98 -0.21 4.42
C ILE A 223 -3.77 1.10 3.67
N ASN A 224 -2.75 1.14 2.80
CA ASN A 224 -2.45 2.27 1.94
C ASN A 224 -3.03 2.10 0.52
N GLY A 225 -3.78 1.02 0.27
CA GLY A 225 -4.17 0.63 -1.08
C GLY A 225 -3.06 -0.11 -1.81
N GLY A 226 -3.21 -0.30 -3.12
CA GLY A 226 -2.28 -1.07 -3.91
C GLY A 226 -2.51 -0.93 -5.40
N PHE A 227 -1.51 -1.32 -6.18
CA PHE A 227 -1.59 -1.22 -7.64
C PHE A 227 -2.64 -2.13 -8.26
N ASP A 228 -3.11 -3.13 -7.49
CA ASP A 228 -4.15 -4.10 -7.84
C ASP A 228 -5.55 -3.66 -7.46
N ILE A 229 -5.72 -2.55 -6.74
CA ILE A 229 -7.02 -2.12 -6.24
C ILE A 229 -7.52 -0.99 -7.12
N HIS A 230 -8.75 -1.12 -7.62
CA HIS A 230 -9.36 -0.14 -8.51
C HIS A 230 -10.75 0.22 -8.03
N GLN A 231 -11.20 1.41 -8.38
CA GLN A 231 -12.57 1.87 -8.16
C GLN A 231 -13.28 1.94 -9.50
N ASP A 232 -14.39 1.21 -9.64
CA ASP A 232 -15.19 1.28 -10.85
C ASP A 232 -16.01 2.58 -10.93
N HIS A 233 -16.60 2.84 -12.09
CA HIS A 233 -17.48 3.99 -12.34
C HIS A 233 -18.70 4.09 -11.41
N LYS A 234 -19.03 3.04 -10.64
CA LYS A 234 -20.11 3.04 -9.63
C LYS A 234 -19.59 3.25 -8.21
N GLY A 235 -18.31 3.58 -8.05
CA GLY A 235 -17.66 3.78 -6.76
C GLY A 235 -17.39 2.48 -5.99
N ARG A 236 -17.44 1.31 -6.65
CA ARG A 236 -17.18 0.01 -6.03
C ARG A 236 -15.72 -0.35 -6.20
N TYR A 237 -15.11 -0.87 -5.14
CA TYR A 237 -13.71 -1.29 -5.18
C TYR A 237 -13.59 -2.76 -5.52
N CYS A 238 -12.65 -3.09 -6.40
CA CYS A 238 -12.28 -4.44 -6.75
C CYS A 238 -10.77 -4.63 -6.71
N VAL A 239 -10.37 -5.89 -6.59
CA VAL A 239 -8.99 -6.32 -6.85
C VAL A 239 -8.93 -6.86 -8.27
N ASP A 240 -8.03 -6.31 -9.08
CA ASP A 240 -7.75 -6.74 -10.45
C ASP A 240 -6.28 -6.54 -10.79
N TYR A 241 -5.54 -7.63 -10.91
CA TYR A 241 -4.10 -7.61 -11.22
C TYR A 241 -3.79 -7.30 -12.69
N PHE A 242 -4.80 -7.28 -13.56
CA PHE A 242 -4.64 -7.09 -15.00
C PHE A 242 -5.21 -5.75 -15.49
N SER A 243 -5.66 -4.90 -14.56
CA SER A 243 -6.31 -3.65 -14.92
C SER A 243 -5.30 -2.57 -15.28
N GLU A 244 -5.61 -1.88 -16.38
CA GLU A 244 -4.95 -0.64 -16.78
C GLU A 244 -5.58 0.61 -16.13
N GLU A 245 -6.66 0.42 -15.34
CA GLU A 245 -7.29 1.52 -14.62
C GLU A 245 -6.34 2.15 -13.59
N VAL A 246 -6.65 3.38 -13.19
CA VAL A 246 -5.91 4.10 -12.14
C VAL A 246 -5.95 3.25 -10.86
N PRO A 247 -4.80 2.98 -10.23
CA PRO A 247 -4.80 2.25 -8.98
C PRO A 247 -5.31 3.14 -7.85
N ASN A 248 -5.96 2.55 -6.86
CA ASN A 248 -6.38 3.21 -5.65
C ASN A 248 -5.28 3.05 -4.58
N ILE A 249 -4.42 4.06 -4.51
CA ILE A 249 -3.39 4.21 -3.50
C ILE A 249 -3.58 5.51 -2.73
N ILE A 250 -3.18 5.49 -1.46
CA ILE A 250 -3.07 6.71 -0.67
C ILE A 250 -1.90 7.54 -1.21
N LEU A 251 -2.15 8.82 -1.44
CA LEU A 251 -1.11 9.76 -1.83
C LEU A 251 -0.41 10.32 -0.57
N PRO A 252 0.87 10.69 -0.66
CA PRO A 252 1.55 11.44 0.38
C PRO A 252 0.72 12.67 0.77
N SER A 253 0.58 12.91 2.07
CA SER A 253 -0.16 14.07 2.59
C SER A 253 0.34 14.40 3.99
N GLU A 254 0.36 15.69 4.31
CA GLU A 254 0.63 16.20 5.66
C GLU A 254 -0.51 15.85 6.65
N GLU A 255 -1.70 15.56 6.14
CA GLU A 255 -2.84 15.04 6.90
C GLU A 255 -3.31 13.72 6.29
N GLN A 256 -3.24 12.61 7.04
CA GLN A 256 -3.77 11.33 6.56
C GLN A 256 -5.30 11.38 6.51
N ASN A 257 -5.83 11.34 5.29
CA ASN A 257 -7.26 11.29 5.03
C ASN A 257 -7.72 9.85 4.70
N TYR A 258 -8.58 9.29 5.54
CA TYR A 258 -9.22 7.97 5.38
C TYR A 258 -10.72 8.07 5.02
N ASP A 259 -11.18 9.19 4.46
CA ASP A 259 -12.58 9.41 4.08
C ASP A 259 -13.04 8.45 2.97
N ASP A 260 -12.10 8.04 2.11
CA ASP A 260 -12.30 7.02 1.10
C ASP A 260 -12.81 5.71 1.72
N LYS A 261 -13.86 5.17 1.11
CA LYS A 261 -14.59 4.02 1.64
C LYS A 261 -13.74 2.76 1.69
N TYR A 262 -12.80 2.57 0.75
CA TYR A 262 -11.87 1.45 0.78
C TYR A 262 -10.94 1.58 1.99
N PHE A 263 -10.23 2.70 2.14
CA PHE A 263 -9.24 2.84 3.21
C PHE A 263 -9.89 2.73 4.59
N ARG A 264 -11.07 3.35 4.80
CA ARG A 264 -11.83 3.19 6.06
C ARG A 264 -12.18 1.73 6.36
N THR A 265 -12.64 1.00 5.36
CA THR A 265 -13.06 -0.41 5.53
C THR A 265 -11.88 -1.30 5.87
N ILE A 266 -10.78 -1.17 5.13
CA ILE A 266 -9.58 -1.99 5.32
C ILE A 266 -8.89 -1.65 6.63
N PHE A 267 -8.84 -0.38 7.02
CA PHE A 267 -8.31 0.03 8.32
C PHE A 267 -9.07 -0.63 9.48
N LEU A 268 -10.41 -0.57 9.47
CA LEU A 268 -11.23 -1.18 10.52
C LEU A 268 -11.04 -2.70 10.61
N LYS A 269 -11.00 -3.38 9.46
CA LYS A 269 -10.74 -4.83 9.38
C LYS A 269 -9.34 -5.19 9.88
N SER A 270 -8.34 -4.37 9.56
CA SER A 270 -6.96 -4.55 10.02
C SER A 270 -6.87 -4.39 11.53
N ALA A 271 -7.49 -3.34 12.08
CA ALA A 271 -7.55 -3.12 13.52
C ALA A 271 -8.29 -4.25 14.26
N GLU A 272 -9.35 -4.78 13.67
CA GLU A 272 -10.05 -5.95 14.21
C GLU A 272 -9.17 -7.20 14.24
N LYS A 273 -8.47 -7.50 13.15
CA LYS A 273 -7.55 -8.65 13.09
C LYS A 273 -6.39 -8.52 14.08
N LEU A 274 -5.84 -7.31 14.26
CA LEU A 274 -4.82 -7.06 15.27
C LEU A 274 -5.34 -7.30 16.69
N ARG A 275 -6.57 -6.85 17.01
CA ARG A 275 -7.18 -7.11 18.32
C ARG A 275 -7.46 -8.60 18.58
N GLN A 276 -7.73 -9.36 17.52
CA GLN A 276 -8.01 -10.80 17.61
C GLN A 276 -6.74 -11.66 17.54
N ALA A 277 -5.59 -11.08 17.21
CA ALA A 277 -4.33 -11.80 17.05
C ALA A 277 -3.76 -12.22 18.41
N GLU A 278 -3.34 -13.48 18.49
CA GLU A 278 -2.62 -14.04 19.65
C GLU A 278 -1.10 -13.96 19.47
N LEU A 279 -0.67 -13.56 18.28
CA LEU A 279 0.70 -13.32 17.90
C LEU A 279 0.75 -12.21 16.84
N VAL A 280 1.46 -11.14 17.16
CA VAL A 280 1.74 -10.06 16.22
C VAL A 280 3.22 -10.15 15.84
N MET A 281 3.48 -10.16 14.54
CA MET A 281 4.82 -10.12 13.97
C MET A 281 4.97 -8.90 13.08
N GLN A 282 6.18 -8.38 12.99
CA GLN A 282 6.53 -7.28 12.11
C GLN A 282 7.93 -7.54 11.55
N GLU A 283 8.16 -7.22 10.28
CA GLU A 283 9.51 -7.26 9.75
C GLU A 283 10.37 -6.16 10.38
N THR A 284 11.59 -6.49 10.78
CA THR A 284 12.57 -5.51 11.20
C THR A 284 13.66 -5.41 10.15
N THR A 285 13.78 -4.27 9.49
CA THR A 285 14.95 -3.97 8.67
C THR A 285 16.14 -3.72 9.59
N THR A 286 17.23 -4.45 9.39
CA THR A 286 18.55 -4.05 9.88
C THR A 286 18.98 -2.83 9.06
N SER A 287 18.89 -1.65 9.68
CA SER A 287 19.60 -0.44 9.24
C SER A 287 21.10 -0.63 9.43
#